data_AF-A0A920DJ28-F1
#
_entry.id   AF-A0A920DJ28-F1
#
_cell.length_a   1.000
_cell.length_b   1.000
_cell.length_c   1.000
_cell.angle_alpha   90.00
_cell.angle_beta   90.00
_cell.angle_gamma   90.00
#
_symmetry.space_group_name_H-M   'P 1'
#
loop_
_entity.id
_entity.type
_entity.pdbx_description
1 polymer ?
#
loop_
_entity_poly.entity_id
_entity_poly.type
_entity_poly.pdbx_seq_one_letter_code
_entity_poly.pdbx_strand_id
1 'polypeptide(L)'
;MDFYAYLLKGMGFDVHKTSYFLVCNAKRDDEEFNKRMNFDEYLVPYDWNIDWIEKEIDAMVSLMNNDQIPEPNLSCKNCAYSEQYAKLVCNSVKDDSEEIQGNLF
;
A
#
# COMPACT_ATOMS: atom_id res chain seq x y z
N MET A 1 6.35 10.82 4.53
CA MET A 1 7.80 11.10 4.42
C MET A 1 8.60 10.46 5.54
N ASP A 2 7.95 10.11 6.66
CA ASP A 2 8.53 9.41 7.81
C ASP A 2 9.47 8.27 7.45
N PHE A 3 9.03 7.31 6.62
CA PHE A 3 9.88 6.18 6.26
C PHE A 3 11.16 6.58 5.49
N TYR A 4 11.08 7.58 4.61
CA TYR A 4 12.27 8.09 3.92
C TYR A 4 13.23 8.77 4.89
N ALA A 5 12.72 9.56 5.83
CA ALA A 5 13.53 10.18 6.86
C ALA A 5 14.19 9.12 7.77
N TYR A 6 13.44 8.08 8.14
CA TYR A 6 13.95 6.93 8.90
C TYR A 6 15.09 6.22 8.16
N LEU A 7 14.88 5.88 6.89
CA LEU A 7 15.89 5.20 6.07
C LEU A 7 17.17 6.06 5.92
N LEU A 8 17.03 7.33 5.57
CA LEU A 8 18.17 8.23 5.36
C LEU A 8 18.95 8.49 6.66
N LYS A 9 18.25 8.61 7.79
CA LYS A 9 18.90 8.67 9.10
C LYS A 9 19.65 7.38 9.43
N GLY A 10 19.07 6.22 9.14
CA GLY A 10 19.73 4.92 9.29
C GLY A 10 21.01 4.78 8.45
N MET A 11 21.07 5.46 7.30
CA MET A 11 22.26 5.56 6.45
C MET A 11 23.31 6.58 6.94
N GLY A 12 23.04 7.29 8.04
CA GLY A 12 23.97 8.27 8.64
C GLY A 12 23.90 9.68 8.03
N PHE A 13 22.88 9.98 7.22
CA PHE A 13 22.70 11.35 6.71
C PHE A 13 22.08 12.27 7.76
N ASP A 14 22.47 13.54 7.73
CA ASP A 14 21.72 14.59 8.43
C ASP A 14 20.45 14.92 7.64
N VAL A 15 19.31 14.82 8.31
CA VAL A 15 17.99 14.95 7.70
C VAL A 15 17.22 16.03 8.45
N HIS A 16 16.89 17.12 7.75
CA HIS A 16 16.11 18.22 8.29
C HIS A 16 14.69 17.77 8.69
N LYS A 17 14.14 18.30 9.80
CA LYS A 17 12.86 17.89 10.39
C LYS A 17 11.65 18.08 9.46
N THR A 18 11.69 19.10 8.62
CA THR A 18 10.66 19.41 7.65
C THR A 18 11.03 18.83 6.29
N SER A 19 10.10 18.06 5.72
CA SER A 19 10.09 17.62 4.33
C SER A 19 8.99 18.33 3.56
N TYR A 20 8.96 18.19 2.24
CA TYR A 20 7.97 18.86 1.41
C TYR A 20 7.34 17.90 0.41
N PHE A 21 6.03 18.01 0.24
CA PHE A 21 5.32 17.43 -0.89
C PHE A 21 5.24 18.48 -1.99
N LEU A 22 5.85 18.20 -3.14
CA LEU A 22 5.62 18.97 -4.35
C LEU A 22 4.40 18.39 -5.06
N VAL A 23 3.33 19.17 -5.11
CA VAL A 23 2.08 18.80 -5.78
C VAL A 23 1.95 19.63 -7.04
N CYS A 24 1.98 18.96 -8.20
CA CYS A 24 1.73 19.58 -9.50
C CYS A 24 0.31 19.22 -9.96
N ASN A 25 -0.61 20.16 -9.87
CA ASN A 25 -1.99 19.98 -10.30
C ASN A 25 -2.19 20.59 -11.69
N ALA A 26 -2.74 19.83 -12.63
CA ALA A 26 -3.10 20.37 -13.94
C ALA A 26 -4.25 21.38 -13.79
N LYS A 27 -4.09 22.56 -14.39
CA LYS A 27 -5.15 23.56 -14.52
C LYS A 27 -6.25 23.03 -15.42
N ARG A 28 -7.49 23.24 -15.01
CA ARG A 28 -8.70 22.78 -15.74
C ARG A 28 -9.66 23.91 -16.05
N ASP A 29 -9.31 25.10 -15.61
CA ASP A 29 -10.09 26.33 -15.58
C ASP A 29 -9.65 27.34 -16.66
N ASP A 30 -8.63 26.99 -17.46
CA ASP A 30 -8.27 27.77 -18.64
C ASP A 30 -9.40 27.72 -19.70
N GLU A 31 -9.72 28.86 -20.31
CA GLU A 31 -10.82 28.99 -21.28
C GLU A 31 -10.62 28.08 -22.52
N GLU A 32 -9.37 27.79 -22.88
CA GLU A 32 -9.00 26.98 -24.02
C GLU A 32 -7.76 26.11 -23.72
N PHE A 33 -7.75 24.86 -24.23
CA PHE A 33 -6.63 23.93 -24.01
C PHE A 33 -5.37 24.30 -24.80
N ASN A 34 -5.49 24.88 -26.01
CA ASN A 34 -4.38 25.30 -26.87
C ASN A 34 -3.21 24.30 -27.01
N LYS A 35 -3.50 22.98 -26.93
CA LYS A 35 -2.51 21.89 -26.93
C LYS A 35 -1.41 22.04 -25.88
N ARG A 36 -1.68 22.78 -24.80
CA ARG A 36 -0.77 23.03 -23.68
C ARG A 36 -1.49 22.69 -22.39
N MET A 37 -0.86 21.88 -21.56
CA MET A 37 -1.34 21.62 -20.20
C MET A 37 -0.57 22.50 -19.24
N ASN A 38 -1.27 23.44 -18.60
CA ASN A 38 -0.69 24.27 -17.55
C ASN A 38 -0.84 23.58 -16.20
N PHE A 39 0.10 23.83 -15.29
CA PHE A 39 0.09 23.24 -13.96
C PHE A 39 0.27 24.33 -12.91
N ASP A 40 -0.41 24.18 -11.77
CA ASP A 40 -0.06 24.85 -10.53
C ASP A 40 0.82 23.95 -9.68
N GLU A 41 1.85 24.53 -9.11
CA GLU A 41 2.79 23.85 -8.23
C GLU A 41 2.60 24.34 -6.80
N TYR A 42 2.42 23.40 -5.88
CA TYR A 42 2.28 23.68 -4.46
C TYR A 42 3.37 22.92 -3.70
N LEU A 43 4.10 23.63 -2.84
CA LEU A 43 5.07 23.03 -1.95
C LEU A 43 4.48 22.96 -0.54
N VAL A 44 4.04 21.78 -0.13
CA VAL A 44 3.35 21.59 1.16
C VAL A 44 4.36 21.09 2.20
N PRO A 45 4.65 21.86 3.27
CA PRO A 45 5.55 21.42 4.33
C PRO A 45 4.94 20.28 5.15
N TYR A 46 5.78 19.34 5.55
CA TYR A 46 5.41 18.20 6.37
C TYR A 46 6.56 17.83 7.31
N ASP A 47 6.31 17.99 8.62
CA ASP A 47 7.23 17.56 9.65
C ASP A 47 7.07 16.06 9.90
N TRP A 48 8.12 15.31 9.61
CA TRP A 48 8.08 13.85 9.70
C TRP A 48 8.28 13.37 11.14
N ASN A 49 7.78 12.17 11.46
CA ASN A 49 8.03 11.50 12.73
C ASN A 49 8.39 10.02 12.51
N ILE A 50 9.54 9.58 13.06
CA ILE A 50 10.03 8.20 12.87
C ILE A 50 9.79 7.30 14.08
N ASP A 51 9.30 7.84 15.20
CA ASP A 51 9.20 7.13 16.48
C ASP A 51 8.33 5.86 16.42
N TRP A 52 7.40 5.80 15.46
CA TRP A 52 6.48 4.68 15.29
C TRP A 52 7.05 3.55 14.41
N ILE A 53 8.06 3.84 13.59
CA ILE A 53 8.44 2.96 12.46
C ILE A 53 9.03 1.63 12.93
N GLU A 54 9.99 1.66 13.87
CA GLU A 54 10.65 0.44 14.35
C GLU A 54 9.64 -0.59 14.87
N LYS A 55 8.70 -0.13 15.69
CA LYS A 55 7.63 -0.97 16.23
C LYS A 55 6.76 -1.59 15.13
N GLU A 56 6.40 -0.82 14.12
CA GLU A 56 5.57 -1.32 13.01
C GLU A 56 6.35 -2.27 12.09
N ILE A 57 7.66 -2.07 11.91
CA ILE A 57 8.53 -3.01 11.20
C ILE A 57 8.58 -4.34 11.95
N ASP A 58 8.81 -4.34 13.26
CA ASP A 58 8.82 -5.56 14.08
C ASP A 58 7.48 -6.31 14.00
N ALA A 59 6.37 -5.57 14.06
CA ALA A 59 5.03 -6.15 13.91
C ALA A 59 4.83 -6.77 12.52
N MET A 60 5.26 -6.08 11.46
CA MET A 60 5.18 -6.58 10.08
C MET A 60 6.02 -7.85 9.88
N VAL A 61 7.26 -7.86 10.37
CA VAL A 61 8.15 -9.03 10.29
C VAL A 61 7.56 -10.22 11.06
N SER A 62 7.02 -9.97 12.25
CA SER A 62 6.35 -11.00 13.06
C SER A 62 5.12 -11.57 12.35
N LEU A 63 4.33 -10.71 11.69
CA LEU A 63 3.15 -11.12 10.94
C LEU A 63 3.51 -11.95 9.70
N MET A 64 4.52 -11.53 8.94
CA MET A 64 4.92 -12.23 7.70
C MET A 64 5.56 -13.60 7.95
N ASN A 65 6.24 -13.77 9.08
CA ASN A 65 6.86 -15.05 9.45
C ASN A 65 5.93 -15.95 10.28
N ASN A 66 4.65 -15.59 10.42
CA ASN A 66 3.68 -16.39 11.13
C ASN A 66 3.15 -17.52 10.24
N ASP A 67 3.02 -18.73 10.81
CA ASP A 67 2.42 -19.88 10.14
C ASP A 67 0.88 -19.77 10.02
N GLN A 68 0.28 -18.86 10.78
CA GLN A 68 -1.17 -18.61 10.76
C GLN A 68 -1.51 -17.49 9.77
N ILE A 69 -2.49 -17.76 8.89
CA ILE A 69 -3.03 -16.76 7.97
C ILE A 69 -3.71 -15.65 8.78
N PRO A 70 -3.38 -14.37 8.56
CA PRO A 70 -3.99 -13.28 9.31
C PRO A 70 -5.43 -13.00 8.88
N GLU A 71 -6.18 -12.38 9.79
CA GLU A 71 -7.55 -11.97 9.52
C GLU A 71 -7.62 -10.95 8.38
N PRO A 72 -8.62 -11.06 7.48
CA PRO A 72 -8.77 -10.15 6.36
C PRO A 72 -9.16 -8.76 6.84
N ASN A 73 -8.63 -7.73 6.18
CA ASN A 73 -9.10 -6.37 6.39
C ASN A 73 -10.38 -6.12 5.57
N LEU A 74 -11.40 -5.51 6.18
CA LEU A 74 -12.68 -5.21 5.50
C LEU A 74 -12.53 -4.35 4.24
N SER A 75 -11.50 -3.50 4.18
CA SER A 75 -11.22 -2.62 3.04
C SER A 75 -10.30 -3.26 1.99
N CYS A 76 -9.84 -4.49 2.22
CA CYS A 76 -8.93 -5.20 1.32
C CYS A 76 -9.69 -5.90 0.19
N LYS A 77 -9.68 -5.31 -1.01
CA LYS A 77 -10.33 -5.90 -2.20
C LYS A 77 -9.78 -7.27 -2.57
N ASN A 78 -8.46 -7.49 -2.42
CA ASN A 78 -7.84 -8.78 -2.69
C ASN A 78 -8.33 -9.84 -1.70
N CYS A 79 -8.46 -9.48 -0.43
CA CYS A 79 -8.97 -10.37 0.62
C CYS A 79 -10.42 -10.76 0.32
N ALA A 80 -11.27 -9.78 -0.03
CA ALA A 80 -12.64 -10.03 -0.44
C ALA A 80 -12.72 -10.93 -1.69
N TYR A 81 -11.88 -10.68 -2.70
CA TYR A 81 -11.81 -11.52 -3.90
C TYR A 81 -11.39 -12.96 -3.56
N SER A 82 -10.31 -13.14 -2.80
CA SER A 82 -9.81 -14.45 -2.38
C SER A 82 -10.85 -15.23 -1.59
N GLU A 83 -11.61 -14.57 -0.71
CA GLU A 83 -12.70 -15.19 0.04
C GLU A 83 -13.83 -15.68 -0.88
N GLN A 84 -14.28 -14.84 -1.82
CA GLN A 84 -15.33 -15.22 -2.77
C GLN A 84 -14.86 -16.33 -3.72
N TYR A 85 -13.61 -16.26 -4.18
CA TYR A 85 -13.01 -17.29 -5.01
C TYR A 85 -12.96 -18.64 -4.27
N ALA A 86 -12.47 -18.65 -3.03
CA ALA A 86 -12.44 -19.87 -2.20
C ALA A 86 -13.84 -20.44 -1.99
N LYS A 87 -14.87 -19.60 -1.77
CA LYS A 87 -16.25 -20.06 -1.66
C LYS A 87 -16.77 -20.72 -2.95
N LEU A 88 -16.35 -20.27 -4.12
CA LEU A 88 -16.79 -20.86 -5.39
C LEU A 88 -16.06 -22.17 -5.71
N VAL A 89 -14.74 -22.22 -5.47
CA VAL A 89 -13.90 -23.37 -5.81
C VAL A 89 -13.97 -24.49 -4.77
N CYS A 90 -14.07 -24.15 -3.48
CA CYS A 90 -14.05 -25.13 -2.40
C CYS A 90 -15.45 -25.65 -2.02
N ASN A 91 -16.54 -24.90 -2.25
CA ASN A 91 -17.90 -25.39 -1.93
C ASN A 91 -18.50 -26.31 -3.01
N SER A 92 -17.91 -26.40 -4.20
CA SER A 92 -18.28 -27.40 -5.21
C SER A 92 -17.86 -28.82 -4.84
N VAL A 93 -17.10 -29.02 -3.74
CA VAL A 93 -16.57 -30.33 -3.30
C VAL A 93 -17.45 -31.01 -2.24
N LYS A 94 -18.74 -30.65 -2.15
CA LYS A 94 -19.71 -31.42 -1.33
C LYS A 94 -20.60 -32.38 -2.12
N ASP A 95 -20.43 -32.43 -3.44
CA ASP A 95 -21.05 -33.46 -4.27
C ASP A 95 -19.97 -34.03 -5.20
N ASP A 96 -19.85 -35.34 -5.16
CA ASP A 96 -18.96 -36.20 -5.93
C ASP A 96 -17.44 -36.20 -5.64
N SER A 97 -17.01 -37.42 -5.31
CA SER A 97 -15.65 -37.92 -5.23
C SER A 97 -14.88 -37.68 -6.53
N GLU A 98 -14.05 -36.65 -6.59
CA GLU A 98 -12.87 -36.64 -7.46
C GLU A 98 -11.87 -35.56 -6.98
N GLU A 99 -10.63 -35.99 -6.70
CA GLU A 99 -9.53 -35.11 -6.31
C GLU A 99 -9.18 -34.17 -7.46
N ILE A 100 -9.61 -32.91 -7.38
CA ILE A 100 -9.06 -31.85 -8.23
C ILE A 100 -7.77 -31.36 -7.58
N GLN A 101 -6.64 -31.92 -7.99
CA GLN A 101 -5.34 -31.25 -7.87
C GLN A 101 -5.39 -29.98 -8.73
N GLY A 102 -5.83 -28.87 -8.13
CA GLY A 102 -5.64 -27.54 -8.69
C GLY A 102 -4.16 -27.19 -8.58
N ASN A 103 -3.41 -27.38 -9.66
CA ASN A 103 -2.06 -26.84 -9.78
C ASN A 103 -2.12 -25.32 -9.52
N LEU A 104 -1.39 -24.87 -8.49
CA LEU A 104 -0.96 -23.48 -8.45
C LEU A 104 0.15 -23.34 -9.50
N PHE A 105 -0.07 -22.40 -10.42
CA PHE A 105 0.66 -22.05 -11.66
C PHE A 105 0.05 -22.61 -12.95
#